data_AF-A0A1X2LIE5-F1
#
_entry.id   AF-A0A1X2LIE5-F1
#
_cell.length_a   1.000
_cell.length_b   1.000
_cell.length_c   1.000
_cell.angle_alpha   90.00
_cell.angle_beta   90.00
_cell.angle_gamma   90.00
#
_symmetry.space_group_name_H-M   'P 1'
#
loop_
_entity.id
_entity.type
_entity.pdbx_description
1 polymer ?
#
loop_
_entity_poly.entity_id
_entity_poly.type
_entity_poly.pdbx_seq_one_letter_code
_entity_poly.pdbx_strand_id
1 'polypeptide(L)' 'MSETPGSRVGSIFGPYHLKRPLGRGGMGEVYEAEHTVKGWTVAVKLMSAEFSKDPVFRERMKREARIAGRLQE' A
#
# COMPACT_ATOMS: atom_id res chain seq x y z
N MET A 1 1.07 11.24 26.52
CA MET A 1 1.47 11.44 25.10
C MET A 1 1.22 10.13 24.40
N SER A 2 0.10 10.01 23.69
CA SER A 2 -0.29 8.76 23.05
C SER A 2 0.50 8.61 21.75
N GLU A 3 1.50 7.72 21.76
CA GLU A 3 2.12 7.25 20.54
C GLU A 3 1.06 6.55 19.69
N THR A 4 0.58 7.23 18.65
CA THR A 4 -0.22 6.62 17.59
C THR A 4 0.59 5.43 17.05
N PRO A 5 0.06 4.20 17.01
CA PRO A 5 0.79 3.06 16.44
C PRO A 5 1.31 3.45 15.06
N GLY A 6 2.64 3.38 14.91
CA GLY A 6 3.43 4.24 14.05
C GLY A 6 2.96 4.28 12.60
N SER A 7 2.64 5.48 12.14
CA SER A 7 2.51 5.77 10.71
C SER A 7 3.75 5.27 9.99
N ARG A 8 3.60 4.44 8.95
CA ARG A 8 4.74 3.92 8.18
C ARG A 8 5.36 4.94 7.24
N VAL A 9 4.97 6.21 7.36
CA VAL A 9 5.57 7.33 6.65
C VAL A 9 7.07 7.40 6.95
N GLY A 10 7.87 7.64 5.92
CA GLY A 10 9.33 7.66 5.96
C GLY A 10 9.98 6.28 5.87
N SER A 11 9.19 5.19 5.91
CA SER A 11 9.75 3.83 5.79
C SER A 11 9.89 3.37 4.34
N ILE A 12 10.77 2.38 4.14
CA ILE A 12 10.96 1.69 2.86
C ILE A 12 10.19 0.37 2.88
N PHE A 13 9.34 0.16 1.88
CA PHE A 13 8.62 -1.09 1.66
C PHE A 13 8.97 -1.62 0.26
N GLY A 14 9.85 -2.62 0.19
CA GLY A 14 10.42 -3.03 -1.10
C GLY A 14 11.12 -1.85 -1.78
N PRO A 15 10.88 -1.56 -3.07
CA PRO A 15 11.46 -0.40 -3.74
C PRO A 15 10.71 0.92 -3.45
N TYR A 16 9.73 0.95 -2.55
CA TYR A 16 8.85 2.10 -2.35
C TYR A 16 9.17 2.85 -1.06
N HIS A 17 9.44 4.14 -1.15
CA HIS A 17 9.56 5.02 0.01
C HIS A 17 8.20 5.67 0.32
N LEU A 18 7.61 5.34 1.47
CA LEU A 18 6.27 5.80 1.84
C LEU A 18 6.31 7.25 2.31
N LYS A 19 5.68 8.17 1.56
CA LYS A 19 5.77 9.62 1.77
C LYS A 19 4.69 10.16 2.71
N ARG A 20 3.43 9.79 2.47
CA ARG A 20 2.28 10.25 3.28
C ARG A 20 1.10 9.29 3.14
N PRO A 21 0.21 9.19 4.15
CA PRO A 21 -1.02 8.42 4.00
C PRO A 21 -1.96 9.12 3.00
N LEU A 22 -2.62 8.31 2.18
CA LEU A 22 -3.70 8.72 1.28
C LEU A 22 -5.06 8.24 1.80
N GLY A 23 -5.10 7.14 2.56
CA GLY A 23 -6.34 6.64 3.16
C GLY A 23 -6.12 5.43 4.04
N ARG A 24 -7.07 5.19 4.96
CA ARG A 24 -7.08 4.03 5.87
C ARG A 24 -8.50 3.48 5.95
N GLY A 25 -8.63 2.15 5.91
CA GLY A 25 -9.90 1.46 6.07
C GLY A 25 -9.71 0.04 6.61
N GLY A 26 -10.79 -0.74 6.71
CA GLY A 26 -10.74 -2.07 7.32
C GLY A 26 -9.74 -3.02 6.65
N MET A 27 -9.56 -2.90 5.34
CA MET A 27 -8.63 -3.74 4.57
C MET A 27 -7.15 -3.32 4.72
N GLY A 28 -6.87 -2.13 5.25
CA GLY A 28 -5.51 -1.64 5.43
C GLY A 28 -5.34 -0.16 5.09
N GLU A 29 -4.14 0.20 4.69
CA GLU A 29 -3.69 1.59 4.53
C GLU A 29 -3.13 1.83 3.13
N VAL A 30 -3.39 3.01 2.58
CA VAL A 30 -2.86 3.45 1.28
C VAL A 30 -1.94 4.62 1.53
N TYR A 31 -0.76 4.56 0.93
CA TYR A 31 0.26 5.59 1.02
C TYR A 31 0.61 6.10 -0.38
N GLU A 32 0.89 7.40 -0.48
CA GLU A 32 1.68 7.94 -1.57
C GLU A 32 3.11 7.49 -1.33
N ALA A 33 3.76 6.95 -2.35
CA ALA A 33 5.11 6.46 -2.26
C ALA A 33 5.92 6.81 -3.51
N GLU A 34 7.22 6.94 -3.34
CA GLU A 34 8.15 7.07 -4.46
C GLU A 34 8.78 5.71 -4.75
N HIS A 35 8.75 5.26 -6.00
CA HIS A 35 9.53 4.07 -6.39
C HIS A 35 10.99 4.48 -6.53
N THR A 36 11.81 4.18 -5.52
CA THR A 36 13.23 4.58 -5.40
C THR A 36 14.09 4.27 -6.63
N VAL A 37 13.79 3.20 -7.37
CA VAL A 37 14.51 2.86 -8.62
C VAL A 37 14.00 3.60 -9.86
N LYS A 38 12.70 3.90 -9.93
CA LYS A 38 12.05 4.46 -11.14
C LYS A 38 11.77 5.96 -11.04
N GLY A 39 11.86 6.54 -9.84
CA GLY A 39 11.65 7.97 -9.57
C GLY A 39 10.21 8.47 -9.65
N TRP A 40 9.25 7.66 -10.12
CA TRP A 40 7.85 8.04 -10.18
C TRP A 40 7.09 7.87 -8.84
N THR A 41 6.08 8.71 -8.66
CA THR A 41 5.12 8.64 -7.54
C THR A 41 4.03 7.62 -7.82
N VAL A 42 3.72 6.78 -6.85
CA VAL A 42 2.72 5.71 -6.92
C VAL A 42 1.89 5.64 -5.64
N ALA A 43 0.70 5.02 -5.73
CA ALA A 43 -0.07 4.64 -4.54
C ALA A 43 0.26 3.19 -4.13
N VAL A 44 0.63 2.98 -2.86
CA VAL A 44 0.93 1.66 -2.29
C VAL A 44 -0.11 1.32 -1.23
N LYS A 45 -0.87 0.23 -1.45
CA LYS A 45 -1.83 -0.31 -0.48
C LYS A 45 -1.19 -1.42 0.35
N LEU A 46 -1.04 -1.18 1.65
CA LEU A 46 -0.57 -2.15 2.64
C LEU A 46 -1.77 -2.85 3.29
N MET A 47 -1.74 -4.17 3.29
CA MET A 47 -2.82 -5.01 3.79
C MET A 47 -2.69 -5.25 5.29
N SER A 48 -3.80 -5.18 6.02
CA SER A 48 -3.83 -5.56 7.44
C SER A 48 -3.47 -7.05 7.61
N ALA A 49 -2.91 -7.42 8.77
CA ALA A 49 -2.45 -8.79 9.04
C ALA A 49 -3.59 -9.82 8.99
N GLU A 50 -4.81 -9.40 9.35
CA GLU A 50 -6.03 -10.22 9.35
C GLU A 50 -6.44 -10.64 7.93
N PHE A 51 -6.40 -9.70 6.97
CA PHE A 51 -6.68 -9.97 5.55
C PHE A 51 -5.49 -10.61 4.82
N SER A 52 -4.28 -10.44 5.35
CA SER A 52 -3.08 -10.99 4.74
C SER A 52 -3.00 -12.51 4.86
N LYS A 53 -3.74 -13.17 5.75
CA LYS A 53 -3.74 -14.64 5.90
C LYS A 53 -4.81 -15.34 5.06
N ASP A 54 -5.79 -14.60 4.56
CA ASP A 54 -6.89 -15.16 3.78
C ASP A 54 -6.50 -15.32 2.29
N PRO A 55 -6.43 -16.55 1.75
CA PRO A 55 -5.99 -16.79 0.38
C PRO A 55 -6.99 -16.26 -0.67
N VAL A 56 -8.29 -16.25 -0.37
CA VAL A 56 -9.34 -15.71 -1.26
C VAL A 56 -9.17 -14.20 -1.41
N PHE A 57 -8.90 -13.51 -0.30
CA PHE A 57 -8.63 -12.08 -0.28
C PHE A 57 -7.36 -11.72 -1.06
N ARG A 58 -6.29 -12.52 -0.93
CA ARG A 58 -5.06 -12.36 -1.72
C ARG A 58 -5.33 -12.50 -3.23
N GLU A 59 -6.12 -13.47 -3.64
CA GLU A 59 -6.49 -13.63 -5.05
C GLU A 59 -7.30 -12.45 -5.58
N ARG A 60 -8.30 -11.99 -4.80
CA ARG A 60 -9.11 -10.83 -5.16
C ARG A 60 -8.24 -9.58 -5.33
N MET A 61 -7.35 -9.31 -4.38
CA MET A 61 -6.40 -8.20 -4.46
C MET A 61 -5.45 -8.31 -5.65
N LYS A 62 -4.92 -9.50 -5.94
CA LYS A 62 -4.08 -9.70 -7.13
C LYS A 62 -4.86 -9.42 -8.41
N ARG A 63 -6.13 -9.80 -8.48
CA ARG A 63 -7.00 -9.52 -9.62
C ARG A 63 -7.26 -8.01 -9.75
N GLU A 64 -7.58 -7.33 -8.65
CA GLU A 64 -7.78 -5.87 -8.64
C GLU A 64 -6.51 -5.11 -9.03
N ALA A 65 -5.34 -5.50 -8.49
CA ALA A 65 -4.06 -4.89 -8.84
C ALA A 65 -3.70 -5.10 -10.31
N ARG A 66 -4.01 -6.26 -10.90
CA ARG A 66 -3.82 -6.52 -12.33
C ARG A 66 -4.73 -5.67 -13.20
N ILE A 67 -5.96 -5.39 -12.76
CA ILE A 67 -6.90 -4.53 -13.48
C ILE A 67 -6.44 -3.06 -13.37
N ALA A 68 -6.12 -2.61 -12.16
CA ALA A 68 -5.65 -1.24 -11.91
C ALA A 68 -4.32 -0.94 -12.62
N GLY A 69 -3.37 -1.89 -12.64
CA GLY A 69 -2.09 -1.73 -13.33
C GLY A 69 -2.16 -1.76 -14.85
N ARG A 70 -3.33 -2.08 -15.43
CA ARG A 70 -3.60 -1.97 -16.88
C ARG A 70 -4.33 -0.68 -17.24
N LEU A 71 -4.81 0.07 -16.26
CA LEU A 71 -5.40 1.38 -16.48
C LEU A 71 -4.23 2.37 -16.63
N GLN A 72 -3.73 2.50 -17.84
CA GLN A 72 -2.87 3.62 -18.24
C GLN A 72 -3.76 4.59 -19.02
N GLU A 73 -3.93 5.81 -18.51
CA GLU A 73 -4.45 6.96 -19.26
C GLU A 73 -3.30 7.64 -20.01
#